data_AF-A0AA95MAJ0-F1
#
_entry.id   AF-A0AA95MAJ0-F1
#
_cell.length_a   1.000
_cell.length_b   1.000
_cell.length_c   1.000
_cell.angle_alpha   90.00
_cell.angle_beta   90.00
_cell.angle_gamma   90.00
#
_symmetry.space_group_name_H-M   'P 1'
#
loop_
_entity.id
_entity.type
_entity.pdbx_description
1 polymer ?
#
loop_
_entity_poly.entity_id
_entity_poly.type
_entity_poly.pdbx_seq_one_letter_code
_entity_poly.pdbx_strand_id
1 'polypeptide(L)' 'MYTVLVVCIIIVIVVLLLAVITTSKAYSYKHTVDSLDDNPFMNQEESQKDLNQEQKKG' A
#
# COMPACT_ATOMS: atom_id res chain seq x y z
N MET A 1 -23.59 -35.53 -19.26
CA MET A 1 -24.04 -34.19 -18.82
C MET A 1 -23.34 -33.74 -17.54
N TYR A 2 -23.31 -34.55 -16.48
CA TYR A 2 -22.58 -34.22 -15.23
C TYR A 2 -21.06 -34.03 -15.42
N THR A 3 -20.45 -34.74 -16.36
CA THR A 3 -19.04 -34.57 -16.73
C THR A 3 -18.72 -33.16 -17.21
N VAL A 4 -19.60 -32.57 -18.02
CA VAL A 4 -19.48 -31.19 -18.50
C VAL A 4 -19.61 -30.21 -17.32
N LEU A 5 -20.52 -30.49 -16.40
CA LEU A 5 -20.73 -29.69 -15.19
C LEU A 5 -19.46 -29.68 -14.30
N VAL A 6 -18.86 -30.84 -14.07
CA VAL A 6 -17.61 -30.98 -13.31
C VAL A 6 -16.44 -30.26 -14.00
N VAL A 7 -16.29 -30.40 -15.31
CA VAL A 7 -15.24 -29.72 -16.08
C VAL A 7 -15.39 -28.19 -15.99
N CYS A 8 -16.62 -27.66 -16.10
CA CYS A 8 -16.87 -26.23 -15.92
C CYS A 8 -16.42 -25.73 -14.53
N ILE A 9 -16.76 -26.46 -13.47
CA ILE A 9 -16.37 -26.08 -12.11
C ILE A 9 -14.84 -26.06 -11.97
N ILE A 10 -14.15 -27.07 -12.50
CA ILE A 10 -12.68 -27.13 -12.45
C ILE A 10 -12.06 -25.93 -13.17
N ILE A 11 -12.55 -25.58 -14.37
CA ILE A 11 -12.05 -24.44 -15.13
C ILE A 11 -12.24 -23.14 -14.35
N VAL A 12 -13.40 -22.93 -13.73
CA VAL A 12 -13.66 -21.74 -12.91
C VAL A 12 -12.68 -21.64 -11.74
N ILE A 13 -12.41 -22.75 -11.04
CA ILE A 13 -11.44 -22.77 -9.94
C ILE A 13 -10.03 -22.43 -10.44
N VAL A 14 -9.60 -23.01 -11.57
CA VAL A 14 -8.28 -22.72 -12.15
C VAL A 14 -8.16 -21.24 -12.53
N VAL A 15 -9.18 -20.67 -13.18
CA VAL A 15 -9.22 -19.25 -13.55
C VAL A 15 -9.22 -18.36 -12.31
N LEU A 16 -9.97 -18.70 -11.26
CA LEU A 16 -9.98 -17.93 -10.01
C LEU A 16 -8.62 -17.94 -9.32
N LEU A 17 -7.97 -19.10 -9.23
CA LEU A 17 -6.63 -19.20 -8.64
C LEU A 17 -5.62 -18.37 -9.43
N LEU A 18 -5.62 -18.47 -10.76
CA LEU A 18 -4.76 -17.66 -11.62
C LEU A 18 -5.04 -16.15 -11.46
N ALA A 19 -6.32 -15.76 -11.38
CA ALA A 19 -6.71 -14.37 -11.20
C ALA A 19 -6.23 -13.81 -9.85
N VAL A 20 -6.43 -14.55 -8.75
CA VAL A 20 -5.99 -14.13 -7.41
C VAL A 20 -4.47 -14.05 -7.34
N ILE A 21 -3.74 -15.02 -7.88
CA ILE A 21 -2.28 -15.01 -7.89
C ILE A 21 -1.75 -13.81 -8.69
N THR A 22 -2.31 -13.57 -9.88
CA THR A 22 -1.90 -12.45 -10.74
C THR A 22 -2.22 -11.11 -10.10
N THR A 23 -3.42 -10.97 -9.54
CA THR A 23 -3.89 -9.76 -8.87
C THR A 23 -3.10 -9.50 -7.58
N SER A 24 -2.80 -10.55 -6.81
CA SER A 24 -1.98 -10.46 -5.60
C SER A 24 -0.57 -9.94 -5.90
N LYS A 25 0.06 -10.35 -7.01
CA LYS A 25 1.34 -9.76 -7.42
C LYS A 25 1.22 -8.30 -7.86
N ALA A 26 0.09 -7.90 -8.44
CA ALA A 26 -0.15 -6.50 -8.83
C ALA A 26 -0.47 -5.59 -7.62
N TYR A 27 -1.14 -6.10 -6.60
CA TYR A 27 -1.32 -5.39 -5.33
C TYR A 27 -0.06 -5.40 -4.45
N SER A 28 0.72 -6.48 -4.51
CA SER A 28 2.00 -6.61 -3.80
C SER A 28 3.11 -5.82 -4.51
N TYR A 29 2.90 -5.43 -5.77
CA TYR A 29 3.64 -4.34 -6.38
C TYR A 29 3.25 -3.09 -5.63
N LYS A 30 4.06 -2.84 -4.60
CA LYS A 30 3.98 -1.72 -3.68
C LYS A 30 3.36 -0.55 -4.42
N HIS A 31 2.25 -0.06 -3.89
CA HIS A 31 2.21 1.37 -3.73
C HIS A 31 3.57 1.73 -3.10
N THR A 32 4.52 2.16 -3.92
CA THR A 32 5.39 3.26 -3.58
C THR A 32 4.44 4.43 -3.32
N VAL A 33 3.66 4.33 -2.23
CA VAL A 33 3.27 5.51 -1.47
C VAL A 33 4.65 6.03 -1.17
N ASP A 34 5.05 7.08 -1.90
CA ASP A 34 6.35 7.73 -1.73
C ASP A 34 6.64 7.75 -0.24
N SER A 35 7.79 7.19 0.15
CA SER A 35 8.23 7.28 1.52
C SER A 35 8.17 8.76 1.89
N LEU A 36 7.35 9.11 2.89
CA LEU A 36 7.22 10.49 3.40
C LEU A 36 8.55 11.03 3.97
N ASP A 37 9.60 10.22 3.96
CA ASP A 37 10.96 10.51 4.41
C ASP A 37 11.70 11.56 3.55
N ASP A 38 11.26 11.82 2.31
CA ASP A 38 11.88 12.84 1.44
C ASP A 38 11.02 14.12 1.32
N ASN A 39 10.29 14.47 2.39
CA ASN A 39 9.58 15.74 2.47
C ASN A 39 10.47 16.80 3.16
N PRO A 40 11.09 17.73 2.40
CA PRO A 40 11.94 18.80 2.95
C PRO A 40 11.20 19.78 3.88
N PHE A 41 9.87 19.68 3.97
CA PHE A 41 9.01 20.51 4.82
C PHE A 41 8.72 19.91 6.20
N MET A 42 9.05 18.63 6.47
CA MET A 42 8.75 17.99 7.77
C MET A 42 9.69 18.43 8.91
N ASN A 43 10.89 18.93 8.57
CA ASN A 43 11.88 19.38 9.57
C ASN A 43 11.69 20.83 10.04
N GLN A 44 10.67 21.54 9.55
CA GLN A 44 10.49 22.97 9.87
C GLN A 44 9.58 23.20 11.09
N GLU A 45 8.75 22.23 11.49
CA GLU A 45 7.81 22.40 12.61
C GLU A 45 8.45 22.21 14.00
N GLU A 46 9.52 21.42 14.13
CA GLU A 46 10.23 21.26 15.41
C GLU A 46 11.13 22.46 15.73
N SER A 47 11.87 23.01 14.75
CA SER A 47 12.78 24.14 15.00
C SER A 47 12.06 25.46 15.33
N GLN A 48 10.78 25.61 15.00
CA GLN A 48 10.01 26.83 15.31
C GLN A 48 9.50 26.86 16.77
N LYS A 49 9.33 25.70 17.41
CA LYS A 49 8.83 25.61 18.79
C LYS A 49 9.90 25.91 19.84
N ASP A 50 11.17 25.62 19.56
CA ASP A 50 12.26 25.86 20.51
C ASP A 50 12.68 27.34 20.59
N LEU A 51 12.66 28.06 19.47
CA LEU A 51 13.00 29.50 19.44
C LEU A 51 11.99 30.39 20.18
N ASN A 52 10.72 29.98 20.24
CA ASN A 52 9.67 30.77 20.90
C ASN A 52 9.65 30.58 22.43
N GLN A 53 10.19 29.47 22.95
CA GLN A 53 10.25 29.23 24.38
C GLN A 53 11.42 29.94 25.07
N GLU A 54 12.50 30.24 24.35
CA GLU A 54 13.66 30.94 24.90
C GLU A 54 13.41 32.46 25.04
N GLN A 55 12.63 33.07 24.15
CA GLN A 55 12.28 34.51 24.25
C GLN A 55 11.27 34.85 25.36
N LYS A 56 10.59 33.87 25.96
CA LYS A 56 9.57 34.13 27.01
C LYS A 56 10.12 34.06 28.44
N LYS A 57 11.43 33.81 28.61
CA LYS A 57 12.13 33.73 29.91
C LYS A 57 13.21 34.80 30.13
N GLY A 58 13.36 35.75 29.19
CA GLY A 58 14.26 36.91 29.32
C GLY A 58 13.52 38.17 29.73
#